data_AF-B4WQA5-F1
#
_entry.id   AF-B4WQA5-F1
#
_cell.length_a   1.000
_cell.length_b   1.000
_cell.length_c   1.000
_cell.angle_alpha   90.00
_cell.angle_beta   90.00
_cell.angle_gamma   90.00
#
_symmetry.space_group_name_H-M   'P 1'
#
loop_
_entity.id
_entity.type
_entity.pdbx_description
1 polymer ?
#
loop_
_entity_poly.entity_id
_entity_poly.type
_entity_poly.pdbx_seq_one_letter_code
_entity_poly.pdbx_strand_id
1 'polypeptide(L)'
;MQQKALDLPIQAVSKADTQMIASLDALANAAPGVFNHLPAARSPSAFSQSEHRRTLAFNDYLLTVVYDLVVFSRRSDGGQLADRSGDQSKGHIYDWKTHQTPQKKARLASDWQTRLYQFVLCETTDLTPDQISMTYWFVRLDESERSGMSASTTSIPPQPSSYQFDYDLAQHDQTRQDLLSLTDGLTEMRRRENFPKVAVEKGVCEHCPFALRCDRLPFSAATQPQTTQQLLRTASQLTADSVTEVTL
;
A
#
# COMPACT_ATOMS: atom_id res chain seq x y z
N MET A 1 12.23 3.51 1.31
CA MET A 1 12.33 3.53 -0.17
C MET A 1 12.21 4.94 -0.74
N GLN A 2 11.19 5.72 -0.39
CA GLN A 2 11.00 7.11 -0.85
C GLN A 2 12.27 7.99 -0.72
N GLN A 3 12.94 8.00 0.44
CA GLN A 3 14.19 8.76 0.62
C GLN A 3 15.27 8.36 -0.39
N LYS A 4 15.46 7.06 -0.65
CA LYS A 4 16.40 6.58 -1.69
C LYS A 4 15.96 7.00 -3.10
N ALA A 5 14.65 7.06 -3.38
CA ALA A 5 14.13 7.55 -4.66
C ALA A 5 14.33 9.06 -4.87
N LEU A 6 14.53 9.81 -3.78
CA LEU A 6 14.84 11.25 -3.78
C LEU A 6 16.35 11.54 -3.63
N ASP A 7 17.19 10.50 -3.65
CA ASP A 7 18.63 10.59 -3.37
C ASP A 7 18.97 11.26 -2.02
N LEU A 8 18.08 11.09 -1.03
CA LEU A 8 18.24 11.64 0.31
C LEU A 8 19.05 10.70 1.20
N PRO A 9 19.93 11.23 2.08
CA PRO A 9 20.71 10.42 3.01
C PRO A 9 19.82 9.65 3.99
N ILE A 10 19.92 8.32 3.97
CA ILE A 10 19.18 7.46 4.92
C ILE A 10 19.95 7.22 6.23
N GLN A 11 21.21 7.66 6.33
CA GLN A 11 22.07 7.36 7.48
C GLN A 11 21.60 8.04 8.78
N ALA A 12 20.81 9.12 8.67
CA ALA A 12 20.21 9.77 9.84
C ALA A 12 19.12 8.89 10.47
N VAL A 13 18.34 8.18 9.65
CA VAL A 13 17.29 7.25 10.10
C VAL A 13 17.91 5.91 10.52
N SER A 14 19.01 5.50 9.90
CA SER A 14 19.68 4.21 10.16
C SER A 14 20.19 4.04 11.59
N LYS A 15 20.46 5.13 12.32
CA LYS A 15 20.90 5.08 13.71
C LYS A 15 19.74 4.84 14.70
N ALA A 16 18.50 5.11 14.28
CA ALA A 16 17.32 4.99 15.13
C ALA A 16 16.62 3.64 15.03
N ASP A 17 16.77 2.92 13.91
CA ASP A 17 16.10 1.64 13.67
C ASP A 17 16.98 0.67 12.85
N THR A 18 17.63 -0.27 13.55
CA THR A 18 18.49 -1.29 12.95
C THR A 18 17.70 -2.36 12.19
N GLN A 19 16.45 -2.64 12.59
CA GLN A 19 15.59 -3.62 11.93
C GLN A 19 15.12 -3.09 10.56
N MET A 20 14.84 -1.80 10.46
CA MET A 20 14.52 -1.14 9.19
C MET A 20 15.68 -1.26 8.19
N ILE A 21 16.91 -1.06 8.64
CA ILE A 21 18.10 -1.16 7.77
C ILE A 21 18.34 -2.60 7.33
N ALA A 22 18.26 -3.56 8.25
CA ALA A 22 18.36 -4.97 7.90
C ALA A 22 17.31 -5.38 6.85
N SER A 23 16.07 -4.89 7.00
CA SER A 23 14.99 -5.15 6.03
C SER A 23 15.27 -4.50 4.68
N LEU A 24 15.83 -3.28 4.66
CA LEU A 24 16.18 -2.56 3.44
C LEU A 24 17.33 -3.22 2.68
N ASP A 25 18.38 -3.67 3.38
CA ASP A 25 19.51 -4.36 2.78
C ASP A 25 19.11 -5.74 2.26
N ALA A 26 18.28 -6.46 3.01
CA ALA A 26 17.72 -7.72 2.55
C ALA A 26 16.84 -7.54 1.30
N LEU A 27 16.06 -6.45 1.23
CA LEU A 27 15.29 -6.11 0.03
C LEU A 27 16.19 -5.75 -1.15
N ALA A 28 17.27 -4.98 -0.93
CA ALA A 28 18.24 -4.65 -1.97
C ALA A 28 18.88 -5.91 -2.59
N ASN A 29 19.17 -6.90 -1.76
CA ASN A 29 19.71 -8.19 -2.21
C ASN A 29 18.68 -9.07 -2.91
N ALA A 30 17.44 -9.13 -2.39
CA ALA A 30 16.38 -9.97 -2.95
C ALA A 30 15.75 -9.40 -4.24
N ALA A 31 15.80 -8.07 -4.41
CA ALA A 31 15.09 -7.35 -5.46
C ALA A 31 15.97 -6.32 -6.19
N PRO A 32 17.17 -6.68 -6.70
CA PRO A 32 18.11 -5.71 -7.27
C PRO A 32 17.50 -4.90 -8.42
N GLY A 33 16.61 -5.51 -9.21
CA GLY A 33 15.87 -4.83 -10.29
C GLY A 33 15.07 -3.61 -9.84
N VAL A 34 14.50 -3.63 -8.62
CA VAL A 34 13.77 -2.48 -8.06
C VAL A 34 14.71 -1.27 -7.87
N PHE A 35 15.92 -1.52 -7.40
CA PHE A 35 16.90 -0.47 -7.09
C PHE A 35 17.60 0.07 -8.34
N ASN A 36 17.68 -0.73 -9.42
CA ASN A 36 18.19 -0.29 -10.72
C ASN A 36 17.37 0.86 -11.34
N HIS A 37 16.13 1.03 -10.90
CA HIS A 37 15.26 2.11 -11.35
C HIS A 37 15.40 3.39 -10.52
N LEU A 38 16.11 3.38 -9.38
CA LEU A 38 16.30 4.57 -8.55
C LEU A 38 17.34 5.52 -9.17
N PRO A 39 17.32 6.83 -8.86
CA PRO A 39 18.10 7.85 -9.58
C PRO A 39 19.59 7.55 -9.74
N ALA A 40 20.22 6.97 -8.72
CA ALA A 40 21.65 6.63 -8.73
C ALA A 40 22.05 5.55 -9.75
N ALA A 41 21.09 4.77 -10.27
CA ALA A 41 21.32 3.64 -11.18
C ALA A 41 20.53 3.75 -12.51
N ARG A 42 19.86 4.88 -12.77
CA ARG A 42 18.92 5.01 -13.90
C ARG A 42 19.59 4.89 -15.28
N SER A 43 19.06 3.97 -16.09
CA SER A 43 19.18 4.03 -17.55
C SER A 43 18.32 5.17 -18.10
N PRO A 44 18.76 5.90 -19.15
CA PRO A 44 17.95 6.96 -19.79
C PRO A 44 16.63 6.46 -20.40
N SER A 45 16.45 5.15 -20.58
CA SER A 45 15.24 4.54 -21.17
C SER A 45 14.14 4.16 -20.18
N ALA A 46 14.32 4.43 -18.88
CA ALA A 46 13.33 4.10 -17.85
C ALA A 46 12.95 5.34 -17.01
N PHE A 47 11.65 5.49 -16.75
CA PHE A 47 11.10 6.42 -15.78
C PHE A 47 10.73 5.66 -14.51
N SER A 48 10.96 6.27 -13.36
CA SER A 48 10.51 5.77 -12.07
C SER A 48 10.13 6.92 -11.15
N GLN A 49 9.12 6.70 -10.30
CA GLN A 49 8.72 7.68 -9.31
C GLN A 49 8.08 7.02 -8.09
N SER A 50 8.52 7.41 -6.90
CA SER A 50 7.87 7.06 -5.63
C SER A 50 6.73 8.02 -5.29
N GLU A 51 5.74 7.54 -4.55
CA GLU A 51 4.52 8.28 -4.17
C GLU A 51 3.82 8.92 -5.39
N HIS A 52 3.84 8.21 -6.53
CA HIS A 52 3.24 8.73 -7.75
C HIS A 52 1.72 8.66 -7.65
N ARG A 53 1.09 9.83 -7.50
CA ARG A 53 -0.37 9.96 -7.45
C ARG A 53 -0.95 9.97 -8.85
N ARG A 54 -2.01 9.19 -9.05
CA ARG A 54 -2.89 9.27 -10.22
C ARG A 54 -4.33 9.42 -9.82
N THR A 55 -5.07 10.13 -10.66
CA THR A 55 -6.48 10.44 -10.42
C THR A 55 -7.26 10.18 -11.70
N LEU A 56 -8.40 9.49 -11.58
CA LEU A 56 -9.30 9.13 -12.67
C LEU A 56 -10.71 9.61 -12.34
N ALA A 57 -11.29 10.43 -13.22
CA ALA A 57 -12.71 10.72 -13.18
C ALA A 57 -13.48 9.50 -13.71
N PHE A 58 -14.38 8.95 -12.90
CA PHE A 58 -15.10 7.72 -13.21
C PHE A 58 -16.49 7.75 -12.61
N ASN A 59 -17.53 7.69 -13.45
CA ASN A 59 -18.95 7.64 -13.05
C ASN A 59 -19.34 8.69 -12.00
N ASP A 60 -18.99 9.97 -12.24
CA ASP A 60 -19.18 11.10 -11.30
C ASP A 60 -18.40 11.01 -9.97
N TYR A 61 -17.46 10.06 -9.86
CA TYR A 61 -16.50 9.98 -8.77
C TYR A 61 -15.08 10.31 -9.24
N LEU A 62 -14.23 10.61 -8.26
CA LEU A 62 -12.81 10.84 -8.48
C LEU A 62 -12.01 9.75 -7.76
N LEU A 63 -11.55 8.76 -8.51
CA LEU A 63 -10.72 7.67 -7.99
C LEU A 63 -9.28 8.18 -7.90
N THR A 64 -8.64 8.04 -6.74
CA THR A 64 -7.23 8.45 -6.57
C THR A 64 -6.43 7.29 -5.98
N VAL A 65 -5.30 7.00 -6.63
CA VAL A 65 -4.32 6.01 -6.19
C VAL A 65 -2.97 6.68 -5.99
N VAL A 66 -2.19 6.16 -5.05
CA VAL A 66 -0.81 6.59 -4.80
C VAL A 66 0.06 5.34 -4.81
N TYR A 67 0.97 5.26 -5.77
CA TYR A 67 1.89 4.14 -5.88
C TYR A 67 3.13 4.40 -5.03
N ASP A 68 3.45 3.47 -4.16
CA ASP A 68 4.71 3.38 -3.42
C ASP A 68 5.93 3.56 -4.34
N LEU A 69 5.93 2.85 -5.48
CA LEU A 69 6.83 3.08 -6.61
C LEU A 69 6.18 2.60 -7.91
N VAL A 70 6.21 3.45 -8.94
CA VAL A 70 5.86 3.08 -10.31
C VAL A 70 7.08 3.19 -11.21
N VAL A 71 7.24 2.26 -12.13
CA VAL A 71 8.31 2.22 -13.12
C VAL A 71 7.70 2.06 -14.51
N PHE A 72 8.11 2.91 -15.44
CA PHE A 72 7.85 2.74 -16.87
C PHE A 72 9.16 2.45 -17.57
N SER A 73 9.22 1.36 -18.33
CA SER A 73 10.38 1.02 -19.15
C SER A 73 9.97 0.92 -20.61
N ARG A 74 10.83 1.45 -21.48
CA ARG A 74 10.75 1.20 -22.92
C ARG A 74 11.77 0.12 -23.26
N ARG A 75 11.35 -0.97 -23.91
CA ARG A 75 12.31 -1.87 -24.54
C ARG A 75 12.92 -1.12 -25.72
N SER A 76 14.16 -0.67 -25.55
CA SER A 76 14.97 -0.17 -26.66
C SER A 76 15.50 -1.38 -27.45
N ASP A 77 15.01 -1.49 -28.67
CA ASP A 77 15.17 -2.56 -29.64
C ASP A 77 16.65 -2.72 -30.02
N GLY A 78 17.35 -3.64 -29.34
CA GLY A 78 18.67 -4.15 -29.74
C GLY A 78 18.62 -5.46 -30.53
N GLY A 79 17.42 -5.95 -30.89
CA GLY A 79 17.21 -7.18 -31.64
C GLY A 79 16.61 -6.86 -33.00
N GLN A 80 17.44 -6.90 -34.03
CA GLN A 80 17.07 -6.72 -35.43
C GLN A 80 15.91 -7.66 -35.80
N LEU A 81 14.88 -7.10 -36.46
CA LEU A 81 13.57 -7.69 -36.86
C LEU A 81 12.42 -7.45 -35.86
N ALA A 82 12.18 -6.19 -35.50
CA ALA A 82 10.86 -5.78 -35.01
C ALA A 82 10.02 -5.29 -36.21
N ASP A 83 8.97 -6.05 -36.51
CA ASP A 83 7.92 -5.66 -37.44
C ASP A 83 7.28 -4.35 -36.99
N ARG A 84 6.87 -3.53 -37.96
CA ARG A 84 6.42 -2.15 -37.77
C ARG A 84 5.05 -2.13 -37.08
N SER A 85 4.96 -2.14 -35.74
CA SER A 85 3.81 -1.64 -34.92
C SER A 85 3.88 -2.01 -33.41
N GLY A 86 4.91 -1.65 -32.65
CA GLY A 86 4.82 -1.89 -31.21
C GLY A 86 5.88 -1.26 -30.34
N ASP A 87 5.61 -0.07 -29.82
CA ASP A 87 6.29 0.43 -28.62
C ASP A 87 5.98 -0.55 -27.47
N GLN A 88 6.94 -1.41 -27.11
CA GLN A 88 6.83 -2.37 -26.01
C GLN A 88 7.10 -1.68 -24.68
N SER A 89 6.38 -0.59 -24.43
CA SER A 89 6.38 0.09 -23.13
C SER A 89 5.70 -0.82 -22.09
N LYS A 90 6.29 -0.88 -20.89
CA LYS A 90 5.75 -1.65 -19.76
C LYS A 90 5.66 -0.76 -18.53
N GLY A 91 4.56 -0.89 -17.79
CA GLY A 91 4.35 -0.28 -16.49
C GLY A 91 4.41 -1.33 -15.38
N HIS A 92 5.19 -1.07 -14.34
CA HIS A 92 5.26 -1.93 -13.17
C HIS A 92 5.04 -1.13 -11.89
N ILE A 93 4.19 -1.65 -11.01
CA ILE A 93 3.88 -1.06 -9.71
C ILE A 93 4.53 -1.92 -8.64
N TYR A 94 5.30 -1.32 -7.75
CA TYR A 94 5.81 -1.96 -6.54
C TYR A 94 5.10 -1.38 -5.32
N ASP A 95 4.67 -2.24 -4.41
CA ASP A 95 4.04 -1.88 -3.14
C ASP A 95 4.71 -2.64 -1.98
N TRP A 96 5.16 -1.92 -0.96
CA TRP A 96 5.91 -2.49 0.17
C TRP A 96 4.98 -2.77 1.35
N LYS A 97 4.92 -4.02 1.77
CA LYS A 97 4.19 -4.45 2.97
C LYS A 97 5.13 -4.73 4.13
N THR A 98 4.81 -4.11 5.27
CA THR A 98 5.51 -4.26 6.55
C THR A 98 4.77 -5.18 7.52
N HIS A 99 3.81 -5.98 7.05
CA HIS A 99 3.18 -7.00 7.88
C HIS A 99 4.03 -8.27 7.89
N GLN A 100 4.02 -8.99 9.02
CA GLN A 100 4.88 -10.15 9.26
C GLN A 100 4.46 -11.38 8.44
N THR A 101 3.18 -11.52 8.11
CA THR A 101 2.67 -12.67 7.35
C THR A 101 2.00 -12.20 6.06
N PRO A 102 2.48 -12.64 4.89
CA PRO A 102 1.81 -12.38 3.63
C PRO A 102 0.39 -12.96 3.64
N GLN A 103 -0.59 -12.16 3.23
CA GLN A 103 -1.92 -12.72 2.94
C GLN A 103 -1.81 -13.71 1.77
N LYS A 104 -2.72 -14.69 1.71
CA LYS A 104 -2.75 -15.65 0.60
C LYS A 104 -2.80 -14.92 -0.75
N LYS A 105 -1.92 -15.28 -1.69
CA LYS A 105 -1.83 -14.66 -3.02
C LYS A 105 -3.18 -14.51 -3.73
N ALA A 106 -4.04 -15.53 -3.65
CA ALA A 106 -5.38 -15.50 -4.25
C ALA A 106 -6.30 -14.41 -3.66
N ARG A 107 -6.17 -14.10 -2.36
CA ARG A 107 -6.91 -13.00 -1.72
C ARG A 107 -6.38 -11.65 -2.19
N LEU A 108 -5.07 -11.50 -2.33
CA LEU A 108 -4.47 -10.28 -2.84
C LEU A 108 -4.85 -10.03 -4.31
N ALA A 109 -5.01 -11.09 -5.12
CA ALA A 109 -5.46 -10.95 -6.51
C ALA A 109 -6.84 -10.28 -6.62
N SER A 110 -7.76 -10.59 -5.70
CA SER A 110 -9.11 -10.04 -5.67
C SER A 110 -9.24 -8.78 -4.82
N ASP A 111 -8.19 -8.36 -4.13
CA ASP A 111 -8.18 -7.16 -3.30
C ASP A 111 -8.31 -5.89 -4.15
N TRP A 112 -9.06 -4.91 -3.64
CA TRP A 112 -9.30 -3.66 -4.35
C TRP A 112 -8.02 -2.87 -4.61
N GLN A 113 -6.99 -2.97 -3.75
CA GLN A 113 -5.72 -2.30 -4.01
C GLN A 113 -5.08 -2.82 -5.30
N THR A 114 -4.95 -4.13 -5.44
CA THR A 114 -4.36 -4.78 -6.62
C THR A 114 -5.13 -4.43 -7.89
N ARG A 115 -6.45 -4.51 -7.83
CA ARG A 115 -7.33 -4.27 -8.98
C ARG A 115 -7.35 -2.81 -9.39
N LEU A 116 -7.57 -1.91 -8.43
CA LEU A 116 -7.72 -0.48 -8.70
C LEU A 116 -6.40 0.17 -9.13
N TYR A 117 -5.27 -0.26 -8.58
CA TYR A 117 -3.97 0.31 -8.93
C TYR A 117 -3.63 0.07 -10.40
N GLN A 118 -3.82 -1.17 -10.87
CA GLN A 118 -3.59 -1.57 -12.26
C GLN A 118 -4.62 -0.94 -13.21
N PHE A 119 -5.90 -0.92 -12.82
CA PHE A 119 -6.97 -0.28 -13.59
C PHE A 119 -6.72 1.21 -13.81
N VAL A 120 -6.42 1.96 -12.74
CA VAL A 120 -6.15 3.41 -12.85
C VAL A 120 -4.87 3.68 -13.63
N LEU A 121 -3.84 2.83 -13.53
CA LEU A 121 -2.64 2.99 -14.34
C LEU A 121 -2.97 2.84 -15.83
N CYS A 122 -3.76 1.82 -16.18
CA CYS A 122 -4.22 1.58 -17.54
C CYS A 122 -5.05 2.75 -18.08
N GLU A 123 -6.04 3.22 -17.33
CA GLU A 123 -6.96 4.28 -17.77
C GLU A 123 -6.32 5.67 -17.90
N THR A 124 -5.12 5.86 -17.37
CA THR A 124 -4.45 7.18 -17.33
C THR A 124 -3.10 7.19 -18.05
N THR A 125 -2.78 6.13 -18.79
CA THR A 125 -1.60 6.01 -19.64
C THR A 125 -1.98 5.39 -20.98
N ASP A 126 -1.04 5.36 -21.92
CA ASP A 126 -1.21 4.66 -23.19
C ASP A 126 -0.89 3.15 -23.08
N LEU A 127 -0.69 2.62 -21.86
CA LEU A 127 -0.40 1.21 -21.65
C LEU A 127 -1.65 0.36 -21.82
N THR A 128 -1.52 -0.75 -22.52
CA THR A 128 -2.55 -1.79 -22.57
C THR A 128 -2.53 -2.62 -21.28
N PRO A 129 -3.63 -3.33 -20.93
CA PRO A 129 -3.68 -4.13 -19.71
C PRO A 129 -2.52 -5.12 -19.57
N ASP A 130 -2.18 -5.84 -20.64
CA ASP A 130 -1.07 -6.81 -20.70
C ASP A 130 0.34 -6.17 -20.59
N GLN A 131 0.42 -4.84 -20.62
CA GLN A 131 1.64 -4.07 -20.37
C GLN A 131 1.82 -3.67 -18.90
N ILE A 132 0.85 -3.98 -18.04
CA ILE A 132 0.84 -3.60 -16.63
C ILE A 132 1.04 -4.82 -15.74
N SER A 133 1.79 -4.64 -14.66
CA SER A 133 1.92 -5.63 -13.59
C SER A 133 2.13 -4.94 -12.24
N MET A 134 1.83 -5.66 -11.17
CA MET A 134 2.01 -5.18 -9.80
C MET A 134 2.70 -6.24 -8.95
N THR A 135 3.70 -5.84 -8.16
CA THR A 135 4.39 -6.71 -7.21
C THR A 135 4.28 -6.17 -5.80
N TYR A 136 3.76 -6.99 -4.89
CA TYR A 136 3.89 -6.75 -3.45
C TYR A 136 5.23 -7.31 -2.96
N TRP A 137 5.94 -6.51 -2.17
CA TRP A 137 7.13 -6.94 -1.43
C TRP A 137 6.84 -6.99 0.06
N PHE A 138 7.02 -8.15 0.69
CA PHE A 138 6.89 -8.35 2.13
C PHE A 138 8.29 -8.26 2.75
N VAL A 139 8.61 -7.11 3.33
CA VAL A 139 10.00 -6.71 3.62
C VAL A 139 10.45 -7.03 5.05
N ARG A 140 9.51 -7.24 5.98
CA ARG A 140 9.88 -7.56 7.36
C ARG A 140 10.42 -8.98 7.43
N LEU A 141 11.60 -9.08 8.03
CA LEU A 141 12.29 -10.32 8.29
C LEU A 141 11.79 -10.91 9.63
N ASP A 142 11.36 -12.16 9.62
CA ASP A 142 10.89 -12.85 10.83
C ASP A 142 12.07 -13.43 11.63
N GLU A 143 12.19 -13.04 12.91
CA GLU A 143 13.09 -13.69 13.88
C GLU A 143 12.34 -14.67 14.81
N SER A 144 11.02 -14.51 14.96
CA SER A 144 10.14 -15.23 15.89
C SER A 144 9.69 -16.61 15.41
N GLU A 145 9.71 -16.91 14.12
CA GLU A 145 9.54 -18.29 13.61
C GLU A 145 10.68 -19.23 14.08
N ARG A 146 11.77 -18.69 14.66
CA ARG A 146 12.88 -19.48 15.23
C ARG A 146 12.68 -19.87 16.70
N SER A 147 11.73 -19.28 17.41
CA SER A 147 11.57 -19.54 18.85
C SER A 147 10.95 -20.92 19.18
N GLY A 148 10.54 -21.69 18.16
CA GLY A 148 9.98 -23.04 18.31
C GLY A 148 10.74 -24.17 17.59
N MET A 149 11.75 -23.88 16.77
CA MET A 149 12.51 -24.88 16.02
C MET A 149 13.92 -25.03 16.59
N SER A 150 14.21 -26.21 17.13
CA SER A 150 15.52 -26.64 17.62
C SER A 150 16.65 -26.19 16.68
N ALA A 151 17.73 -25.65 17.25
CA ALA A 151 18.87 -24.99 16.61
C ALA A 151 19.76 -25.89 15.72
N SER A 152 19.16 -26.87 15.05
CA SER A 152 19.80 -27.86 14.23
C SER A 152 18.90 -28.10 13.03
N THR A 153 19.08 -27.32 11.96
CA THR A 153 19.05 -27.70 10.54
C THR A 153 18.90 -26.41 9.69
N THR A 154 19.99 -26.05 8.99
CA THR A 154 20.06 -25.09 7.86
C THR A 154 19.63 -23.64 8.14
N SER A 155 20.61 -22.83 8.52
CA SER A 155 20.57 -21.39 8.74
C SER A 155 20.40 -20.58 7.45
N ILE A 156 19.20 -20.59 6.85
CA ILE A 156 18.85 -19.60 5.82
C ILE A 156 18.41 -18.31 6.54
N PRO A 157 19.05 -17.16 6.29
CA PRO A 157 18.58 -15.90 6.85
C PRO A 157 17.16 -15.61 6.35
N PRO A 158 16.26 -15.04 7.18
CA PRO A 158 14.96 -14.59 6.68
C PRO A 158 15.17 -13.66 5.49
N GLN A 159 14.43 -13.90 4.41
CA GLN A 159 14.50 -13.11 3.20
C GLN A 159 13.13 -12.50 2.88
N PRO A 160 13.09 -11.30 2.29
CA PRO A 160 11.86 -10.74 1.76
C PRO A 160 11.21 -11.69 0.76
N SER A 161 9.89 -11.73 0.77
CA SER A 161 9.11 -12.47 -0.22
C SER A 161 8.27 -11.52 -1.08
N SER A 162 7.81 -12.00 -2.23
CA SER A 162 7.00 -11.18 -3.12
C SER A 162 5.93 -11.96 -3.85
N TYR A 163 4.87 -11.24 -4.25
CA TYR A 163 3.84 -11.75 -5.16
C TYR A 163 3.65 -10.76 -6.30
N GLN A 164 3.95 -11.22 -7.51
CA GLN A 164 3.62 -10.53 -8.74
C GLN A 164 2.24 -10.96 -9.26
N PHE A 165 1.51 -9.97 -9.76
CA PHE A 165 0.24 -10.06 -10.45
C PHE A 165 0.40 -9.41 -11.81
N ASP A 166 0.14 -10.17 -12.86
CA ASP A 166 0.02 -9.64 -14.22
C ASP A 166 -1.41 -9.15 -14.43
N TYR A 167 -1.57 -8.22 -15.37
CA TYR A 167 -2.86 -7.64 -15.72
C TYR A 167 -3.28 -8.02 -17.13
N ASP A 168 -4.58 -8.20 -17.36
CA ASP A 168 -5.13 -8.53 -18.67
C ASP A 168 -6.45 -7.81 -18.95
N LEU A 169 -6.93 -7.94 -20.19
CA LEU A 169 -8.16 -7.28 -20.65
C LEU A 169 -9.40 -7.77 -19.90
N ALA A 170 -9.48 -9.06 -19.55
CA ALA A 170 -10.63 -9.61 -18.85
C ALA A 170 -10.72 -9.06 -17.42
N GLN A 171 -9.58 -8.96 -16.72
CA GLN A 171 -9.48 -8.33 -15.41
C GLN A 171 -9.80 -6.84 -15.48
N HIS A 172 -9.40 -6.16 -16.55
CA HIS A 172 -9.72 -4.77 -16.78
C HIS A 172 -11.22 -4.53 -16.93
N ASP A 173 -11.87 -5.28 -17.81
CA ASP A 173 -13.31 -5.18 -18.04
C ASP A 173 -14.11 -5.54 -16.79
N GLN A 174 -13.73 -6.60 -16.08
CA GLN A 174 -14.38 -6.98 -14.82
C GLN A 174 -14.21 -5.88 -13.76
N THR A 175 -13.04 -5.26 -13.67
CA THR A 175 -12.80 -4.17 -12.73
C THR A 175 -13.63 -2.93 -13.07
N ARG A 176 -13.77 -2.59 -14.36
CA ARG A 176 -14.67 -1.53 -14.82
C ARG A 176 -16.11 -1.80 -14.41
N GLN A 177 -16.62 -3.00 -14.68
CA GLN A 177 -18.00 -3.39 -14.37
C GLN A 177 -18.28 -3.36 -12.87
N ASP A 178 -17.38 -3.90 -12.06
CA ASP A 178 -17.52 -3.89 -10.60
C ASP A 178 -17.48 -2.46 -10.05
N LEU A 179 -16.60 -1.60 -10.57
CA LEU A 179 -16.53 -0.18 -10.18
C LEU A 179 -17.81 0.58 -10.56
N LEU A 180 -18.39 0.35 -11.74
CA LEU A 180 -19.68 0.92 -12.11
C LEU A 180 -20.77 0.51 -11.11
N SER A 181 -20.89 -0.80 -10.84
CA SER A 181 -21.86 -1.32 -9.87
C SER A 181 -21.68 -0.70 -8.47
N LEU A 182 -20.44 -0.59 -7.99
CA LEU A 182 -20.15 0.02 -6.69
C LEU A 182 -20.46 1.51 -6.64
N THR A 183 -20.09 2.26 -7.68
CA THR A 183 -20.30 3.71 -7.75
C THR A 183 -21.78 4.05 -7.94
N ASP A 184 -22.52 3.29 -8.75
CA ASP A 184 -23.97 3.40 -8.87
C ASP A 184 -24.67 3.11 -7.54
N GLY A 185 -24.26 2.02 -6.87
CA GLY A 185 -24.74 1.68 -5.54
C GLY A 185 -24.47 2.79 -4.53
N LEU A 186 -23.27 3.39 -4.56
CA LEU A 186 -22.91 4.51 -3.69
C LEU A 186 -23.74 5.76 -3.99
N THR A 187 -23.98 6.07 -5.26
CA THR A 187 -24.82 7.20 -5.67
C THR A 187 -26.24 7.04 -5.14
N GLU A 188 -26.80 5.84 -5.26
CA GLU A 188 -28.15 5.55 -4.77
C GLU A 188 -28.23 5.60 -3.24
N MET A 189 -27.23 5.07 -2.54
CA MET A 189 -27.13 5.16 -1.07
C MET A 189 -27.04 6.61 -0.60
N ARG A 190 -26.24 7.44 -1.28
CA ARG A 190 -26.13 8.88 -1.00
C ARG A 190 -27.45 9.60 -1.24
N ARG A 191 -28.15 9.30 -2.35
CA ARG A 191 -29.44 9.92 -2.68
C ARG A 191 -30.53 9.59 -1.65
N ARG A 192 -30.51 8.38 -1.11
CA ARG A 192 -31.47 7.93 -0.08
C ARG A 192 -31.04 8.22 1.35
N GLU A 193 -29.82 8.74 1.54
CA GLU A 193 -29.16 8.87 2.85
C GLU A 193 -29.16 7.57 3.67
N ASN A 194 -29.08 6.43 2.99
CA ASN A 194 -29.16 5.11 3.61
C ASN A 194 -27.90 4.31 3.32
N PHE A 195 -27.07 4.16 4.35
CA PHE A 195 -25.84 3.37 4.30
C PHE A 195 -26.02 2.13 5.18
N PRO A 196 -26.24 0.95 4.57
CA PRO A 196 -26.51 -0.26 5.33
C PRO A 196 -25.31 -0.60 6.22
N LYS A 197 -25.58 -0.74 7.52
CA LYS A 197 -24.59 -1.21 8.49
C LYS A 197 -24.31 -2.69 8.24
N VAL A 198 -23.07 -3.12 8.48
CA VAL A 198 -22.76 -4.56 8.51
C VAL A 198 -23.65 -5.28 9.52
N ALA A 199 -24.04 -6.50 9.18
CA ALA A 199 -24.90 -7.33 10.01
C ALA A 199 -24.15 -7.80 11.26
N VAL A 200 -24.83 -7.81 12.42
CA VAL A 200 -24.18 -8.05 13.72
C VAL A 200 -23.65 -9.47 13.83
N GLU A 201 -24.39 -10.42 13.27
CA GLU A 201 -24.09 -11.85 13.23
C GLU A 201 -22.76 -12.18 12.54
N LYS A 202 -22.17 -11.24 11.78
CA LYS A 202 -20.85 -11.41 11.17
C LYS A 202 -19.68 -11.24 12.16
N GLY A 203 -19.93 -10.83 13.41
CA GLY A 203 -18.91 -10.69 14.46
C GLY A 203 -17.91 -9.53 14.26
N VAL A 204 -17.96 -8.82 13.12
CA VAL A 204 -17.01 -7.74 12.78
C VAL A 204 -17.12 -6.55 13.74
N CYS A 205 -18.30 -6.33 14.32
CA CYS A 205 -18.57 -5.17 15.18
C CYS A 205 -17.76 -5.16 16.48
N GLU A 206 -17.30 -6.31 16.99
CA GLU A 206 -16.59 -6.40 18.27
C GLU A 206 -15.26 -5.65 18.29
N HIS A 207 -14.59 -5.59 17.14
CA HIS A 207 -13.29 -4.95 16.96
C HIS A 207 -13.38 -3.69 16.09
N CYS A 208 -14.61 -3.25 15.78
CA CYS A 208 -14.83 -2.12 14.89
C CYS A 208 -14.74 -0.79 15.68
N PRO A 209 -13.84 0.13 15.32
CA PRO A 209 -13.72 1.42 16.01
C PRO A 209 -14.97 2.30 15.87
N PHE A 210 -15.86 1.98 14.92
CA PHE A 210 -17.11 2.67 14.69
C PHE A 210 -18.31 2.03 15.41
N ALA A 211 -18.14 0.92 16.12
CA ALA A 211 -19.24 0.17 16.72
C ALA A 211 -20.10 1.03 17.68
N LEU A 212 -19.46 1.93 18.45
CA LEU A 212 -20.16 2.90 19.30
C LEU A 212 -21.03 3.87 18.49
N ARG A 213 -20.49 4.44 17.39
CA ARG A 213 -21.22 5.37 16.50
C ARG A 213 -22.31 4.68 15.67
N CYS A 214 -22.23 3.36 15.57
CA CYS A 214 -23.21 2.52 14.90
C CYS A 214 -24.31 2.01 15.85
N ASP A 215 -24.29 2.44 17.13
CA ASP A 215 -25.18 1.96 18.19
C ASP A 215 -25.11 0.44 18.40
N ARG A 216 -23.95 -0.16 18.13
CA ARG A 216 -23.71 -1.61 18.24
C ARG A 216 -23.12 -2.01 19.59
N LEU A 217 -22.56 -1.06 20.33
CA LEU A 217 -22.08 -1.26 21.70
C LEU A 217 -22.98 -0.49 22.66
N PRO A 218 -23.40 -1.09 23.80
CA PRO A 218 -24.12 -0.36 24.82
C PRO A 218 -23.24 0.76 25.37
N PHE A 219 -23.79 1.96 25.48
CA PHE A 219 -23.17 3.04 26.23
C PHE A 219 -23.12 2.59 27.69
N SER A 220 -21.98 2.04 28.14
CA SER A 220 -21.85 1.63 29.54
C SER A 220 -21.88 2.90 30.40
N ALA A 221 -22.99 3.15 31.07
CA ALA A 221 -23.15 4.23 32.05
C ALA A 221 -22.40 3.95 33.38
N ALA A 222 -21.35 3.12 33.36
CA ALA A 222 -20.60 2.70 34.53
C ALA A 222 -19.09 2.81 34.29
N THR A 223 -18.64 4.03 34.02
CA THR A 223 -17.40 4.68 34.50
C THR A 223 -17.51 6.07 33.91
N GLN A 224 -17.78 7.12 34.69
CA GLN A 224 -17.74 8.48 34.17
C GLN A 224 -16.35 8.72 33.56
N PRO A 225 -16.20 8.81 32.23
CA PRO A 225 -14.97 9.32 31.67
C PRO A 225 -15.02 10.83 31.96
N GLN A 226 -13.93 11.41 32.46
CA GLN A 226 -13.81 12.86 32.41
C GLN A 226 -14.14 13.29 30.98
N THR A 227 -15.21 14.07 30.84
CA THR A 227 -15.74 14.42 29.52
C THR A 227 -14.63 15.06 28.70
N THR A 228 -14.63 14.89 27.38
CA THR A 228 -13.66 15.55 26.49
C THR A 228 -13.64 17.07 26.74
N GLN A 229 -14.75 17.65 27.17
CA GLN A 229 -14.85 19.04 27.63
C GLN A 229 -14.11 19.33 28.94
N GLN A 230 -14.07 18.40 29.89
CA GLN A 230 -13.22 18.49 31.08
C GLN A 230 -11.74 18.37 30.72
N LEU A 231 -11.35 17.43 29.87
CA LEU A 231 -9.95 17.30 29.42
C LEU A 231 -9.49 18.55 28.64
N LEU A 232 -10.34 19.11 27.79
CA LEU A 232 -10.07 20.37 27.09
C LEU A 232 -10.01 21.57 28.05
N ARG A 233 -10.80 21.60 29.12
CA ARG A 233 -10.71 22.63 30.18
C ARG A 233 -9.43 22.50 31.01
N THR A 234 -9.01 21.29 31.35
CA THR A 234 -7.74 21.06 32.06
C THR A 234 -6.55 21.43 31.18
N ALA A 235 -6.58 21.07 29.89
CA ALA A 235 -5.53 21.41 28.94
C ALA A 235 -5.44 22.92 28.65
N SER A 236 -6.56 23.65 28.71
CA SER A 236 -6.58 25.11 28.54
C SER A 236 -6.21 25.89 29.80
N GLN A 237 -5.99 25.21 30.94
CA GLN A 237 -5.45 25.78 32.17
C GLN A 237 -3.94 25.52 32.34
N LEU A 238 -3.31 24.77 31.43
CA LEU A 238 -1.85 24.61 31.39
C LEU A 238 -1.23 25.90 30.85
N THR A 239 -0.46 26.57 31.69
CA THR A 239 0.36 27.73 31.31
C THR A 239 1.79 27.26 31.04
N ALA A 240 2.56 28.01 30.23
CA ALA A 240 3.93 27.65 29.87
C ALA A 240 4.84 27.41 31.09
N ASP A 241 4.51 28.02 32.24
CA ASP A 241 5.25 27.86 33.50
C ASP A 241 5.00 26.52 34.22
N SER A 242 4.01 25.73 33.77
CA SER A 242 3.63 24.45 34.40
C SER A 242 4.27 23.21 33.77
N VAL A 243 5.14 23.39 32.77
CA VAL A 243 5.90 22.32 32.13
C VAL A 243 7.35 22.35 32.64
N THR A 244 7.69 21.45 33.56
CA THR A 244 9.09 21.21 33.94
C THR A 244 9.81 20.48 32.81
N GLU A 245 10.86 21.11 32.25
CA GLU A 245 11.78 20.46 31.33
C GLU A 245 12.41 19.22 31.98
N VAL A 246 12.32 18.09 31.28
CA VAL A 246 13.09 16.90 31.63
C VAL A 246 14.49 17.10 31.07
N THR A 247 15.43 17.47 31.93
CA THR A 247 16.85 17.52 31.59
C THR A 247 17.39 16.11 31.36
N LEU A 248 18.04 15.92 30.20
CA LEU A 248 18.84 14.73 29.84
C LEU A 248 20.09 14.59 30.71
#